data_AF-A0ABC8TBT2-F1
#
_entry.id   AF-A0ABC8TBT2-F1
#
_cell.length_a   1.000
_cell.length_b   1.000
_cell.length_c   1.000
_cell.angle_alpha   90.00
_cell.angle_beta   90.00
_cell.angle_gamma   90.00
#
_symmetry.space_group_name_H-M   'P 1'
#
loop_
_entity.id
_entity.type
_entity.pdbx_description
1 polymer ?
#
loop_
_entity_poly.entity_id
_entity_poly.type
_entity_poly.pdbx_seq_one_letter_code
_entity_poly.pdbx_strand_id
1 'polypeptide(L)'
;MMYGDRLRQENDAIVLADLPVPGRELAGVHFDMEFLHANTKSLLDSNHQDGKYISAKGKKVVVIGGGDTGTDCIGTSIRHSCNSIVNLELLPEPPRTRAPGNPWPQWPRIFRIDYGHQEAAAKFGKDPKSYEVLTKRFVGDENGVVKGLEVVHVHWEKDARGKFQFKEVEGSEEMIEADLVLLAMGFLGPESVSILNYYHIMDDISGVNYFETRKVTGWLEDLLSNFCTLKY
;
A
#
# COMPACT_ATOMS: atom_id res chain seq x y z
N MET A 1 7.62 -15.54 -24.14
CA MET A 1 7.59 -15.56 -22.66
C MET A 1 6.96 -14.27 -22.20
N MET A 2 5.87 -14.32 -21.43
CA MET A 2 5.28 -13.10 -20.88
C MET A 2 6.20 -12.56 -19.78
N TYR A 3 6.18 -11.25 -19.54
CA TYR A 3 7.05 -10.56 -18.58
C TYR A 3 6.95 -11.18 -17.16
N GLY A 4 5.75 -11.64 -16.77
CA GLY A 4 5.54 -12.34 -15.50
C GLY A 4 6.23 -13.71 -15.39
N ASP A 5 6.36 -14.45 -16.50
CA ASP A 5 7.08 -15.73 -16.51
C ASP A 5 8.58 -15.53 -16.29
N ARG A 6 9.12 -14.43 -16.84
CA ARG A 6 10.52 -14.06 -16.67
C ARG A 6 10.83 -13.65 -15.24
N LEU A 7 9.97 -12.82 -14.63
CA LEU A 7 10.12 -12.42 -13.23
C LEU A 7 10.12 -13.64 -12.30
N ARG A 8 9.28 -14.65 -12.58
CA ARG A 8 9.22 -15.91 -11.82
C ARG A 8 10.48 -16.77 -11.95
N GLN A 9 11.19 -16.67 -13.06
CA GLN A 9 12.46 -17.38 -13.25
C GLN A 9 13.66 -16.64 -12.65
N GLU A 10 13.62 -15.31 -12.62
CA GLU A 10 14.75 -14.48 -12.23
C GLU A 10 14.79 -14.13 -10.74
N ASN A 11 13.69 -14.34 -10.00
CA ASN A 11 13.58 -13.91 -8.61
C ASN A 11 13.15 -15.07 -7.70
N ASP A 12 13.80 -15.17 -6.53
CA ASP A 12 13.50 -16.19 -5.52
C ASP A 12 12.12 -16.01 -4.85
N ALA A 13 11.57 -14.81 -4.90
CA ALA A 13 10.20 -14.51 -4.48
C ALA A 13 9.64 -13.31 -5.26
N ILE A 14 8.34 -13.31 -5.50
CA ILE A 14 7.61 -12.17 -6.05
C ILE A 14 6.51 -11.80 -5.05
N VAL A 15 6.40 -10.51 -4.73
CA VAL A 15 5.38 -10.01 -3.79
C VAL A 15 4.53 -8.97 -4.52
N LEU A 16 3.26 -9.29 -4.70
CA LEU A 16 2.26 -8.38 -5.26
C LEU A 16 0.99 -8.43 -4.39
N ALA A 17 0.66 -7.33 -3.72
CA ALA A 17 -0.69 -7.15 -3.20
C ALA A 17 -1.51 -6.46 -4.30
N ASP A 18 -2.22 -7.25 -5.10
CA ASP A 18 -3.05 -6.72 -6.19
C ASP A 18 -4.51 -6.52 -5.76
N LEU A 19 -5.23 -5.67 -6.48
CA LEU A 19 -6.68 -5.47 -6.34
C LEU A 19 -7.39 -6.06 -7.56
N PRO A 20 -7.79 -7.34 -7.54
CA PRO A 20 -8.37 -8.03 -8.69
C PRO A 20 -9.85 -7.68 -8.88
N VAL A 21 -10.15 -6.40 -9.08
CA VAL A 21 -11.49 -5.89 -9.41
C VAL A 21 -11.58 -5.60 -10.92
N PRO A 22 -12.78 -5.57 -11.52
CA PRO A 22 -12.94 -5.24 -12.94
C PRO A 22 -12.30 -3.90 -13.30
N GLY A 23 -11.63 -3.83 -14.45
CA GLY A 23 -10.94 -2.63 -14.94
C GLY A 23 -9.54 -2.41 -14.34
N ARG A 24 -9.01 -3.38 -13.57
CA ARG A 24 -7.66 -3.31 -12.99
C ARG A 24 -6.57 -3.14 -14.05
N GLU A 25 -6.80 -3.65 -15.25
CA GLU A 25 -5.92 -3.60 -16.42
C GLU A 25 -5.90 -2.25 -17.14
N LEU A 26 -6.77 -1.30 -16.79
CA LEU A 26 -6.86 0.00 -17.43
C LEU A 26 -5.56 0.79 -17.29
N ALA A 27 -5.20 1.52 -18.34
CA ALA A 27 -4.06 2.42 -18.29
C ALA A 27 -4.30 3.53 -17.25
N GLY A 28 -3.27 3.85 -16.46
CA GLY A 28 -3.38 4.78 -15.34
C GLY A 28 -3.71 4.14 -13.99
N VAL A 29 -3.88 2.81 -13.90
CA VAL A 29 -3.94 2.08 -12.63
C VAL A 29 -2.58 1.42 -12.36
N HIS A 30 -1.83 1.96 -11.40
CA HIS A 30 -0.44 1.58 -11.12
C HIS A 30 -0.27 1.09 -9.69
N PHE A 31 0.74 0.23 -9.49
CA PHE A 31 1.23 -0.04 -8.13
C PHE A 31 1.98 1.18 -7.59
N ASP A 32 1.90 1.37 -6.28
CA ASP A 32 2.65 2.40 -5.55
C ASP A 32 4.15 2.38 -5.89
N MET A 33 4.79 1.20 -5.89
CA MET A 33 6.21 1.05 -6.15
C MET A 33 6.59 1.35 -7.58
N GLU A 34 5.71 1.11 -8.55
CA GLU A 34 5.94 1.50 -9.94
C GLU A 34 6.06 3.03 -10.04
N PHE A 35 5.15 3.73 -9.38
CA PHE A 35 5.10 5.18 -9.33
C PHE A 35 6.29 5.77 -8.55
N LEU A 36 6.52 5.33 -7.31
CA LEU A 36 7.53 5.89 -6.41
C LEU A 36 8.97 5.59 -6.87
N HIS A 37 9.23 4.37 -7.37
CA HIS A 37 10.55 4.00 -7.86
C HIS A 37 10.92 4.80 -9.11
N ALA A 38 10.04 4.84 -10.11
CA ALA A 38 10.29 5.57 -11.36
C ALA A 38 10.46 7.07 -11.07
N ASN A 39 9.64 7.62 -10.18
CA ASN A 39 9.77 9.00 -9.71
C ASN A 39 11.14 9.28 -9.10
N THR A 40 11.54 8.52 -8.09
CA THR A 40 12.80 8.74 -7.35
C THR A 40 14.00 8.62 -8.28
N LYS A 41 14.01 7.60 -9.14
CA LYS A 41 15.08 7.40 -10.12
C LYS A 41 15.19 8.57 -11.09
N SER A 42 14.08 8.98 -11.71
CA SER A 42 14.06 10.09 -12.66
C SER A 42 14.48 11.42 -12.00
N LEU A 43 14.09 11.66 -10.75
CA LEU A 43 14.51 12.81 -9.96
C LEU A 43 16.02 12.83 -9.71
N LEU A 44 16.59 11.73 -9.24
CA LEU A 44 18.02 11.66 -8.88
C LEU A 44 18.93 11.65 -10.11
N ASP A 45 18.54 10.93 -11.16
CA ASP A 45 19.37 10.76 -12.36
C ASP A 45 19.31 11.99 -13.28
N SER A 46 18.17 12.69 -13.33
CA SER A 46 17.92 13.70 -14.36
C SER A 46 17.11 14.92 -13.89
N ASN A 47 16.76 15.00 -12.61
CA ASN A 47 15.82 16.01 -12.10
C ASN A 47 14.52 16.07 -12.93
N HIS A 48 13.97 14.89 -13.25
CA HIS A 48 12.78 14.68 -14.08
C HIS A 48 12.89 15.11 -15.55
N GLN A 49 14.07 15.50 -16.04
CA GLN A 49 14.24 15.95 -17.42
C GLN A 49 14.14 14.81 -18.44
N ASP A 50 14.37 13.57 -18.02
CA ASP A 50 14.25 12.40 -18.89
C ASP A 50 12.80 11.97 -19.18
N GLY A 51 11.83 12.49 -18.42
CA GLY A 51 10.42 12.12 -18.52
C GLY A 51 10.11 10.66 -18.17
N LYS A 52 11.05 9.91 -17.60
CA LYS A 52 10.92 8.46 -17.33
C LYS A 52 10.27 8.19 -15.98
N TYR A 53 9.14 8.82 -15.73
CA TYR A 53 8.34 8.62 -14.52
C TYR A 53 6.86 8.78 -14.81
N ILE A 54 6.02 8.23 -13.96
CA ILE A 54 4.57 8.41 -14.04
C ILE A 54 4.24 9.79 -13.47
N SER A 55 3.80 10.71 -14.33
CA SER A 55 3.49 12.08 -13.91
C SER A 55 2.06 12.18 -13.38
N ALA A 56 1.92 12.78 -12.20
CA ALA A 56 0.62 13.13 -11.61
C ALA A 56 0.18 14.57 -11.96
N LYS A 57 0.96 15.30 -12.78
CA LYS A 57 0.71 16.70 -13.09
C LYS A 57 -0.65 16.91 -13.73
N GLY A 58 -1.47 17.78 -13.14
CA GLY A 58 -2.81 18.11 -13.64
C GLY A 58 -3.84 16.98 -13.55
N LYS A 59 -3.51 15.83 -12.95
CA LYS A 59 -4.40 14.68 -12.83
C LYS A 59 -5.24 14.69 -11.56
N LYS A 60 -6.43 14.08 -11.61
CA LYS A 60 -7.21 13.66 -10.45
C LYS A 60 -6.65 12.33 -9.95
N VAL A 61 -6.00 12.34 -8.79
CA VAL A 61 -5.29 11.16 -8.27
C VAL A 61 -6.11 10.49 -7.19
N VAL A 62 -6.21 9.15 -7.26
CA VAL A 62 -6.76 8.33 -6.18
C VAL A 62 -5.69 7.37 -5.66
N VAL A 63 -5.45 7.38 -4.36
CA VAL A 63 -4.54 6.47 -3.68
C VAL A 63 -5.36 5.48 -2.87
N ILE A 64 -5.20 4.18 -3.11
CA ILE A 64 -5.93 3.13 -2.39
C ILE A 64 -5.00 2.49 -1.37
N GLY A 65 -5.31 2.66 -0.08
CA GLY A 65 -4.51 2.21 1.07
C GLY A 65 -3.97 3.39 1.90
N GLY A 66 -4.09 3.30 3.22
CA GLY A 66 -3.78 4.38 4.18
C GLY A 66 -2.46 4.22 4.94
N GLY A 67 -1.52 3.40 4.44
CA GLY A 67 -0.20 3.22 5.04
C GLY A 67 0.80 4.34 4.71
N ASP A 68 2.04 4.17 5.18
CA ASP A 68 3.15 5.10 4.93
C ASP A 68 3.42 5.26 3.43
N THR A 69 3.41 4.17 2.66
CA THR A 69 3.58 4.23 1.20
C THR A 69 2.48 5.04 0.50
N GLY A 70 1.24 4.98 1.01
CA GLY A 70 0.14 5.81 0.53
C GLY A 70 0.41 7.29 0.78
N THR A 71 0.98 7.63 1.95
CA THR A 71 1.42 9.00 2.27
C THR A 71 2.50 9.49 1.30
N ASP A 72 3.45 8.64 0.93
CA ASP A 72 4.50 8.97 -0.06
C ASP A 72 3.93 9.22 -1.46
N CYS A 73 2.94 8.40 -1.87
CA CYS A 73 2.19 8.60 -3.11
C CYS A 73 1.46 9.95 -3.11
N ILE A 74 0.85 10.33 -1.98
CA ILE A 74 0.17 11.62 -1.81
C ILE A 74 1.15 12.77 -1.96
N GLY A 75 2.24 12.74 -1.19
CA GLY A 75 3.27 13.79 -1.22
C GLY A 75 3.87 13.98 -2.61
N THR A 76 4.27 12.89 -3.26
CA THR A 76 4.83 12.91 -4.61
C THR A 76 3.83 13.47 -5.63
N SER A 77 2.56 13.06 -5.56
CA SER A 77 1.52 13.57 -6.45
C SER A 77 1.28 15.07 -6.29
N ILE A 78 1.35 15.58 -5.05
CA ILE A 78 1.26 17.01 -4.75
C ILE A 78 2.44 17.78 -5.36
N ARG A 79 3.66 17.24 -5.22
CA ARG A 79 4.91 17.81 -5.79
C ARG A 79 4.88 17.85 -7.32
N HIS A 80 4.28 16.84 -7.95
CA HIS A 80 3.99 16.85 -9.39
C HIS A 80 2.92 17.87 -9.81
N SER A 81 2.27 18.54 -8.87
CA SER A 81 1.15 19.45 -9.11
C SER A 81 -0.09 18.75 -9.68
N CYS A 82 -0.54 17.69 -9.03
CA CYS A 82 -1.86 17.11 -9.29
C CYS A 82 -2.99 18.11 -9.07
N ASN A 83 -4.12 17.88 -9.76
CA ASN A 83 -5.31 18.73 -9.70
C ASN A 83 -6.14 18.46 -8.43
N SER A 84 -6.28 17.18 -8.06
CA SER A 84 -6.96 16.76 -6.83
C SER A 84 -6.36 15.45 -6.34
N ILE A 85 -6.54 15.16 -5.05
CA ILE A 85 -6.13 13.89 -4.46
C ILE A 85 -7.17 13.38 -3.46
N VAL A 86 -7.48 12.08 -3.56
CA VAL A 86 -8.32 11.34 -2.61
C VAL A 86 -7.55 10.10 -2.19
N ASN A 87 -7.61 9.76 -0.91
CA ASN A 87 -7.03 8.54 -0.38
C ASN A 87 -8.14 7.67 0.21
N LEU A 88 -8.31 6.47 -0.32
CA LEU A 88 -9.33 5.54 0.12
C LEU A 88 -8.73 4.50 1.05
N GLU A 89 -9.35 4.33 2.21
CA GLU A 89 -9.02 3.30 3.20
C GLU A 89 -10.23 2.40 3.42
N LEU A 90 -9.99 1.09 3.37
CA LEU A 90 -11.05 0.09 3.59
C LEU A 90 -11.40 -0.01 5.07
N LEU A 91 -10.42 0.16 5.95
CA LEU A 91 -10.58 0.03 7.40
C LEU A 91 -11.26 1.27 8.02
N PRO A 92 -11.85 1.12 9.23
CA PRO A 92 -12.37 2.26 9.98
C PRO A 92 -11.29 3.25 10.38
N GLU A 93 -11.68 4.51 10.61
CA GLU A 93 -10.78 5.52 11.17
C GLU A 93 -10.18 4.98 12.50
N PRO A 94 -8.84 4.89 12.61
CA PRO A 94 -8.23 4.45 13.85
C PRO A 94 -8.55 5.40 15.02
N PRO A 95 -8.54 4.93 16.27
CA PRO A 95 -8.83 5.78 17.42
C PRO A 95 -7.71 6.82 17.65
N ARG A 96 -8.05 7.98 18.25
CA ARG A 96 -7.08 9.04 18.59
C ARG A 96 -6.00 8.58 19.59
N THR A 97 -6.32 7.61 20.43
CA THR A 97 -5.44 7.06 21.46
C THR A 97 -5.43 5.53 21.41
N ARG A 98 -4.37 4.94 21.95
CA ARG A 98 -4.19 3.48 21.95
C ARG A 98 -5.34 2.81 22.71
N ALA A 99 -6.10 1.96 22.02
CA ALA A 99 -7.21 1.22 22.61
C ALA A 99 -6.70 0.12 23.58
N PRO A 100 -7.50 -0.30 24.59
CA PRO A 100 -7.12 -1.37 25.51
C PRO A 100 -6.75 -2.69 24.82
N GLY A 101 -7.32 -2.97 23.65
CA GLY A 101 -7.05 -4.16 22.84
C GLY A 101 -5.76 -4.11 21.98
N ASN A 102 -4.98 -3.04 22.05
CA ASN A 102 -3.70 -2.90 21.34
C ASN A 102 -2.57 -2.46 22.30
N PRO A 103 -2.21 -3.30 23.29
CA PRO A 103 -1.24 -2.94 24.32
C PRO A 103 0.21 -2.91 23.78
N TRP A 104 1.09 -2.21 24.48
CA TRP A 104 2.53 -2.31 24.22
C TRP A 104 3.00 -3.76 24.50
N PRO A 105 3.90 -4.37 23.70
CA PRO A 105 4.76 -3.77 22.67
C PRO A 105 4.20 -3.74 21.24
N GLN A 106 2.90 -4.02 21.04
CA GLN A 106 2.32 -3.94 19.70
C GLN A 106 2.41 -2.53 19.13
N TRP A 107 2.55 -2.45 17.81
CA TRP A 107 2.54 -1.17 17.11
C TRP A 107 1.20 -0.45 17.34
N PRO A 108 1.21 0.83 17.74
CA PRO A 108 0.00 1.54 18.15
C PRO A 108 -0.90 1.86 16.96
N ARG A 109 -2.04 1.18 16.84
CA ARG A 109 -3.11 1.48 15.87
C ARG A 109 -3.89 2.72 16.31
N ILE A 110 -3.33 3.88 16.01
CA ILE A 110 -3.91 5.20 16.33
C ILE A 110 -4.00 6.06 15.08
N PHE A 111 -4.93 7.01 15.09
CA PHE A 111 -5.06 7.99 14.01
C PHE A 111 -3.79 8.84 13.94
N ARG A 112 -3.18 8.89 12.77
CA ARG A 112 -1.98 9.67 12.51
C ARG A 112 -2.21 10.59 11.32
N ILE A 113 -1.73 11.81 11.47
CA ILE A 113 -1.62 12.77 10.38
C ILE A 113 -0.14 12.88 10.05
N ASP A 114 0.20 12.39 8.87
CA ASP A 114 1.57 12.35 8.35
C ASP A 114 1.80 13.47 7.32
N TYR A 115 3.05 13.68 6.89
CA TYR A 115 3.45 14.83 6.09
C TYR A 115 2.61 14.98 4.81
N GLY A 116 2.35 13.89 4.07
CA GLY A 116 1.53 13.91 2.85
C GLY A 116 0.09 14.32 3.11
N HIS A 117 -0.47 13.91 4.25
CA HIS A 117 -1.80 14.33 4.70
C HIS A 117 -1.85 15.82 5.04
N GLN A 118 -0.83 16.33 5.73
CA GLN A 118 -0.72 17.75 6.07
C GLN A 118 -0.57 18.62 4.81
N GLU A 119 0.28 18.20 3.87
CA GLU A 119 0.47 18.88 2.59
C GLU A 119 -0.84 18.90 1.78
N ALA A 120 -1.55 17.78 1.73
CA ALA A 120 -2.85 17.69 1.06
C ALA A 120 -3.88 18.62 1.70
N ALA A 121 -3.98 18.63 3.03
CA ALA A 121 -4.88 19.53 3.75
C ALA A 121 -4.53 21.00 3.55
N ALA A 122 -3.25 21.35 3.54
CA ALA A 122 -2.80 22.71 3.27
C ALA A 122 -3.10 23.17 1.83
N LYS A 123 -2.95 22.27 0.85
CA LYS A 123 -3.15 22.58 -0.58
C LYS A 123 -4.62 22.56 -1.00
N PHE A 124 -5.39 21.58 -0.54
CA PHE A 124 -6.75 21.31 -0.99
C PHE A 124 -7.82 21.64 0.06
N GLY A 125 -7.42 22.08 1.26
CA GLY A 125 -8.32 22.56 2.31
C GLY A 125 -8.94 21.46 3.20
N LYS A 126 -8.62 20.19 2.98
CA LYS A 126 -9.11 19.06 3.78
C LYS A 126 -8.16 17.87 3.77
N ASP A 127 -8.26 17.02 4.79
CA ASP A 127 -7.60 15.71 4.80
C ASP A 127 -8.10 14.87 3.60
N PRO A 128 -7.20 14.24 2.82
CA PRO A 128 -7.60 13.49 1.62
C PRO A 128 -8.21 12.13 1.94
N LYS A 129 -8.12 11.64 3.19
CA LYS A 129 -8.56 10.28 3.57
C LYS A 129 -10.08 10.16 3.66
N SER A 130 -10.59 9.09 3.06
CA SER A 130 -11.93 8.56 3.24
C SER A 130 -11.81 7.14 3.79
N TYR A 131 -12.40 6.90 4.95
CA TYR A 131 -12.40 5.60 5.64
C TYR A 131 -13.64 4.78 5.32
N GLU A 132 -13.55 3.47 5.55
CA GLU A 132 -14.63 2.52 5.29
C GLU A 132 -15.15 2.59 3.85
N VAL A 133 -14.24 2.64 2.87
CA VAL A 133 -14.57 2.68 1.44
C VAL A 133 -14.02 1.43 0.75
N LEU A 134 -14.89 0.70 0.06
CA LEU A 134 -14.54 -0.46 -0.76
C LEU A 134 -14.59 -0.09 -2.25
N THR A 135 -13.50 -0.34 -2.96
CA THR A 135 -13.48 -0.20 -4.44
C THR A 135 -14.16 -1.40 -5.10
N LYS A 136 -15.14 -1.15 -5.96
CA LYS A 136 -15.92 -2.18 -6.66
C LYS A 136 -15.39 -2.47 -8.05
N ARG A 137 -15.04 -1.43 -8.81
CA ARG A 137 -14.43 -1.53 -10.15
C ARG A 137 -13.80 -0.22 -10.59
N PHE A 138 -12.87 -0.31 -11.52
CA PHE A 138 -12.37 0.84 -12.29
C PHE A 138 -13.20 1.03 -13.55
N VAL A 139 -13.39 2.29 -13.95
CA VAL A 139 -14.15 2.67 -15.13
C VAL A 139 -13.21 3.36 -16.11
N GLY A 140 -13.11 2.81 -17.31
CA GLY A 140 -12.27 3.31 -18.39
C GLY A 140 -13.02 4.22 -19.35
N ASP A 141 -12.26 5.01 -20.10
CA ASP A 141 -12.74 5.69 -21.31
C ASP A 141 -12.69 4.76 -22.54
N GLU A 142 -13.06 5.31 -23.70
CA GLU A 142 -13.02 4.61 -24.99
C GLU A 142 -11.62 4.19 -25.45
N ASN A 143 -10.57 4.76 -24.86
CA ASN A 143 -9.17 4.47 -25.16
C ASN A 143 -8.55 3.45 -24.18
N GLY A 144 -9.34 2.96 -23.21
CA GLY A 144 -8.86 2.03 -22.18
C GLY A 144 -8.04 2.70 -21.07
N VAL A 145 -8.20 4.01 -20.87
CA VAL A 145 -7.57 4.77 -19.79
C VAL A 145 -8.57 4.96 -18.66
N VAL A 146 -8.13 4.82 -17.40
CA VAL A 146 -9.00 5.04 -16.23
C VAL A 146 -9.53 6.48 -16.23
N LYS A 147 -10.85 6.59 -16.05
CA LYS A 147 -11.57 7.86 -15.88
C LYS A 147 -12.17 7.99 -14.47
N GLY A 148 -12.22 6.88 -13.73
CA GLY A 148 -12.62 6.86 -12.33
C GLY A 148 -12.82 5.45 -11.80
N LEU A 149 -13.42 5.36 -10.63
CA LEU A 149 -13.76 4.12 -9.96
C LEU A 149 -15.12 4.21 -9.28
N GLU A 150 -15.83 3.09 -9.28
CA GLU A 150 -17.01 2.90 -8.46
C GLU A 150 -16.59 2.35 -7.11
N VAL A 151 -17.13 2.96 -6.06
CA VAL A 151 -16.89 2.59 -4.67
C VAL A 151 -18.20 2.45 -3.94
N VAL A 152 -18.16 1.79 -2.78
CA VAL A 152 -19.28 1.68 -1.85
C VAL A 152 -18.76 1.90 -0.45
N HIS A 153 -19.55 2.52 0.41
CA HIS A 153 -19.23 2.58 1.83
C HIS A 153 -19.46 1.21 2.47
N VAL A 154 -18.62 0.89 3.45
CA VAL A 154 -18.76 -0.31 4.25
C VAL A 154 -18.91 0.06 5.73
N HIS A 155 -19.38 -0.90 6.52
CA HIS A 155 -19.35 -0.79 7.97
C HIS A 155 -18.72 -2.05 8.55
N TRP A 156 -17.73 -1.88 9.41
CA TRP A 156 -17.07 -3.01 10.06
C TRP A 156 -17.75 -3.41 11.37
N GLU A 157 -18.04 -4.70 11.49
CA GLU A 157 -18.63 -5.31 12.69
C GLU A 157 -17.91 -6.61 13.05
N LYS A 158 -18.08 -7.05 14.31
CA LYS A 158 -17.72 -8.40 14.72
C LYS A 158 -18.91 -9.31 14.57
N ASP A 159 -18.73 -10.45 13.90
CA ASP A 159 -19.77 -11.48 13.81
C ASP A 159 -20.00 -12.16 15.18
N ALA A 160 -20.99 -13.05 15.24
CA ALA A 160 -21.31 -13.82 16.46
C ALA A 160 -20.14 -14.72 16.95
N ARG A 161 -19.12 -14.95 16.12
CA ARG A 161 -17.90 -15.72 16.43
C ARG A 161 -16.71 -14.82 16.75
N GLY A 162 -16.91 -13.50 16.79
CA GLY A 162 -15.88 -12.50 17.07
C GLY A 162 -14.98 -12.16 15.87
N LYS A 163 -15.27 -12.69 14.67
CA LYS A 163 -14.51 -12.40 13.44
C LYS A 163 -14.87 -10.99 12.96
N PHE A 164 -13.84 -10.21 12.65
CA PHE A 164 -13.99 -8.88 12.10
C PHE A 164 -14.32 -8.97 10.61
N GLN A 165 -15.46 -8.44 10.21
CA GLN A 165 -15.96 -8.45 8.83
C GLN A 165 -16.66 -7.13 8.51
N PHE A 166 -16.76 -6.79 7.24
CA PHE A 166 -17.50 -5.62 6.81
C PHE A 166 -18.80 -6.00 6.10
N LYS A 167 -19.76 -5.08 6.12
CA LYS A 167 -20.97 -5.10 5.30
C LYS A 167 -21.03 -3.85 4.45
N GLU A 168 -21.44 -4.00 3.19
CA GLU A 168 -21.69 -2.86 2.31
C GLU A 168 -22.92 -2.09 2.82
N VAL A 169 -22.85 -0.76 2.80
CA VAL A 169 -23.96 0.13 3.13
C VAL A 169 -24.81 0.31 1.88
N GLU A 170 -26.04 -0.19 1.90
CA GLU A 170 -26.95 -0.15 0.74
C GLU A 170 -27.25 1.30 0.31
N GLY A 171 -27.16 1.58 -0.99
CA GLY A 171 -27.41 2.93 -1.54
C GLY A 171 -26.27 3.92 -1.33
N SER A 172 -25.10 3.46 -0.89
CA SER A 172 -23.90 4.28 -0.68
C SER A 172 -22.91 4.21 -1.85
N GLU A 173 -23.31 3.62 -2.96
CA GLU A 173 -22.50 3.53 -4.17
C GLU A 173 -22.25 4.92 -4.74
N GLU A 174 -20.98 5.24 -4.99
CA GLU A 174 -20.61 6.50 -5.61
C GLU A 174 -19.51 6.32 -6.66
N MET A 175 -19.42 7.31 -7.56
CA MET A 175 -18.43 7.36 -8.62
C MET A 175 -17.39 8.43 -8.27
N ILE A 176 -16.13 8.03 -8.16
CA ILE A 176 -14.99 8.93 -7.95
C ILE A 176 -14.24 9.09 -9.26
N GLU A 177 -14.11 10.32 -9.76
CA GLU A 177 -13.33 10.62 -10.96
C GLU A 177 -11.83 10.50 -10.68
N ALA A 178 -11.09 9.84 -11.58
CA ALA A 178 -9.65 9.62 -11.45
C ALA A 178 -8.98 9.48 -12.82
N ASP A 179 -7.85 10.16 -13.01
CA ASP A 179 -6.97 10.05 -14.19
C ASP A 179 -5.68 9.24 -13.89
N LEU A 180 -5.47 8.93 -12.60
CA LEU A 180 -4.38 8.12 -12.08
C LEU A 180 -4.82 7.48 -10.76
N VAL A 181 -4.69 6.16 -10.68
CA VAL A 181 -4.94 5.38 -9.46
C VAL A 181 -3.65 4.71 -9.03
N LEU A 182 -3.33 4.84 -7.74
CA LEU A 182 -2.13 4.28 -7.11
C LEU A 182 -2.56 3.25 -6.04
N LEU A 183 -2.18 1.99 -6.24
CA LEU A 183 -2.47 0.90 -5.32
C LEU A 183 -1.37 0.81 -4.26
N ALA A 184 -1.65 1.36 -3.07
CA ALA A 184 -0.77 1.44 -1.92
C ALA A 184 -1.26 0.58 -0.74
N MET A 185 -1.69 -0.65 -1.03
CA MET A 185 -2.34 -1.55 -0.07
C MET A 185 -1.37 -2.42 0.75
N GLY A 186 -0.07 -2.10 0.69
CA GLY A 186 0.99 -2.87 1.35
C GLY A 186 1.41 -4.11 0.57
N PHE A 187 2.04 -5.05 1.26
CA PHE A 187 2.60 -6.28 0.69
C PHE A 187 2.11 -7.49 1.48
N LEU A 188 1.82 -8.60 0.80
CA LEU A 188 1.34 -9.84 1.43
C LEU A 188 2.44 -10.67 2.11
N GLY A 189 3.67 -10.15 2.19
CA GLY A 189 4.85 -10.91 2.60
C GLY A 189 5.44 -11.74 1.46
N PRO A 190 6.65 -12.31 1.63
CA PRO A 190 7.25 -13.17 0.60
C PRO A 190 6.36 -14.40 0.34
N GLU A 191 6.20 -14.81 -0.92
CA GLU A 191 5.61 -16.12 -1.22
C GLU A 191 6.35 -17.21 -0.43
N SER A 192 5.60 -18.19 0.08
CA SER A 192 6.08 -19.31 0.90
C SER A 192 6.93 -20.31 0.10
N VAL A 193 7.96 -19.86 -0.60
CA VAL A 193 8.99 -20.74 -1.13
C VAL A 193 10.01 -20.98 -0.01
N SER A 194 9.76 -22.04 0.76
CA SER A 194 10.73 -22.75 1.61
C SER A 194 11.47 -22.02 2.75
N ILE A 195 11.21 -20.74 3.05
CA ILE A 195 11.77 -20.10 4.25
C ILE A 195 11.16 -20.66 5.56
N LEU A 196 9.87 -21.02 5.52
CA LEU A 196 9.13 -21.48 6.71
C LEU A 196 9.59 -22.85 7.23
N ASN A 197 10.02 -23.76 6.34
CA ASN A 197 10.49 -25.10 6.73
C ASN A 197 11.92 -25.09 7.31
N TYR A 198 12.71 -24.05 7.05
CA TYR A 198 14.06 -23.95 7.60
C TYR A 198 14.08 -23.33 9.00
N TYR A 199 13.06 -22.52 9.37
CA TYR A 199 13.08 -21.73 10.60
C TYR A 199 11.87 -21.91 11.56
N HIS A 200 10.93 -22.82 11.28
CA HIS A 200 9.75 -23.05 12.16
C HIS A 200 8.98 -21.76 12.51
N ILE A 201 8.79 -20.87 11.53
CA ILE A 201 8.01 -19.65 11.72
C ILE A 201 6.52 -20.01 11.58
N MET A 202 5.68 -19.56 12.52
CA MET A 202 4.22 -19.77 12.49
C MET A 202 3.55 -18.56 11.83
N ASP A 203 2.66 -18.82 10.87
CA ASP A 203 1.83 -17.79 10.24
C ASP A 203 0.75 -17.29 11.23
N ASP A 204 0.65 -15.97 11.41
CA ASP A 204 -0.52 -15.35 12.05
C ASP A 204 -1.51 -14.84 10.99
N ILE A 205 -2.80 -14.87 11.35
CA ILE A 205 -3.99 -14.53 10.55
C ILE A 205 -3.97 -13.05 10.06
N SER A 206 -2.96 -12.28 10.48
CA SER A 206 -2.72 -10.89 10.08
C SER A 206 -1.77 -10.71 8.89
N GLY A 207 -1.14 -11.77 8.38
CA GLY A 207 -0.15 -11.67 7.28
C GLY A 207 1.15 -10.94 7.68
N VAL A 208 1.35 -10.69 8.98
CA VAL A 208 2.58 -10.13 9.53
C VAL A 208 3.39 -11.26 10.16
N ASN A 209 4.50 -11.63 9.53
CA ASN A 209 5.45 -12.57 10.11
C ASN A 209 6.13 -11.93 11.33
N TYR A 210 5.85 -12.44 12.53
CA TYR A 210 6.60 -12.09 13.73
C TYR A 210 7.79 -13.03 13.89
N PHE A 211 9.00 -12.46 14.02
CA PHE A 211 10.13 -13.18 14.61
C PHE A 211 9.93 -13.21 16.13
N GLU A 212 9.48 -14.34 16.67
CA GLU A 212 9.56 -14.56 18.12
C GLU A 212 11.03 -14.84 18.47
N THR A 213 11.73 -13.86 19.05
CA THR A 213 13.09 -14.03 19.57
C THR A 213 13.08 -14.91 20.82
N ARG A 214 12.79 -16.20 20.66
CA ARG A 214 13.06 -17.22 21.68
C ARG A 214 13.90 -18.31 21.03
N LYS A 215 15.20 -18.28 21.36
CA LYS A 215 16.28 -19.23 20.99
C LYS A 215 17.17 -18.88 19.79
N VAL A 216 17.50 -17.61 19.58
CA VAL A 216 18.67 -17.23 18.75
C VAL A 216 19.81 -16.76 19.66
N THR A 217 20.31 -17.63 20.53
CA THR A 217 21.48 -17.34 21.38
C THR A 217 22.69 -18.23 21.07
N GLY A 218 22.59 -19.17 20.13
CA GLY A 218 23.73 -20.01 19.71
C GLY A 218 24.28 -19.67 18.32
N TRP A 219 23.41 -19.32 17.38
CA TRP A 219 23.79 -19.20 15.96
C TRP A 219 24.36 -17.84 15.55
N LEU A 220 24.10 -16.77 16.30
CA LEU A 220 24.65 -15.45 15.98
C LEU A 220 26.17 -15.36 16.27
N GLU A 221 26.67 -16.13 17.24
CA GLU A 221 28.10 -16.17 17.55
C GLU A 221 28.92 -16.90 16.47
N ASP A 222 28.36 -17.95 15.86
CA ASP A 222 29.01 -18.72 14.78
C ASP A 222 29.00 -18.01 13.42
N LEU A 223 28.03 -17.13 13.19
CA LEU A 223 27.96 -16.31 11.96
C LEU A 223 28.88 -15.08 12.03
N LEU A 224 29.05 -14.50 13.23
CA LEU A 224 29.95 -13.36 13.47
C LEU A 224 31.43 -13.77 13.54
N SER A 225 31.74 -15.04 13.87
CA SER A 225 33.12 -15.54 13.93
C SER A 225 33.72 -15.88 12.55
N ASN A 226 32.89 -16.16 11.54
CA ASN A 226 33.35 -16.65 10.23
C ASN A 226 33.36 -15.61 9.09
N PHE A 227 32.88 -14.37 9.33
CA PHE A 227 32.82 -13.32 8.28
C PHE A 227 33.49 -11.98 8.64
N CYS A 228 34.13 -11.85 9.81
CA CYS A 228 34.84 -10.63 10.20
C CYS A 228 36.31 -10.90 10.58
N THR A 229 37.16 -11.06 9.58
CA THR A 229 38.59 -10.70 9.70
C THR A 229 38.87 -9.44 8.89
N LEU A 230 38.58 -8.29 9.50
CA LEU A 230 39.33 -7.07 9.24
C LEU A 230 39.88 -6.60 10.58
N LYS A 231 41.19 -6.84 10.74
CA LYS A 231 42.04 -6.18 11.73
C LYS A 231 42.03 -4.67 11.45
N TYR A 232 42.14 -3.89 12.53
CA TYR A 232 42.42 -2.45 12.56
C TYR A 232 43.35 -1.97 11.43
#